data_AF-A0A3B8VZI6-F1
#
_entry.id   AF-A0A3B8VZI6-F1
#
_cell.length_a   1.000
_cell.length_b   1.000
_cell.length_c   1.000
_cell.angle_alpha   90.00
_cell.angle_beta   90.00
_cell.angle_gamma   90.00
#
_symmetry.space_group_name_H-M   'P 1'
#
loop_
_entity.id
_entity.type
_entity.pdbx_description
1 polymer ?
#
loop_
_entity_poly.entity_id
_entity_poly.type
_entity_poly.pdbx_seq_one_letter_code
_entity_poly.pdbx_strand_id
1 'polypeptide(L)'
;SQLKKDNLMDAVAIKQLESFEAATLFAQAEGIIPAPESAHAIAAAIKEAKEAKEAGEKRVILFNLSGHGLIDMAAYDQYFAGDLVNHELSQEEIQMNIDKIEKQDL
;
A
#
# COMPACT_ATOMS: atom_id res chain seq x y z
N SER A 1 11.14 9.87 -9.87
CA SER A 1 11.93 10.57 -8.84
C SER A 1 13.40 10.54 -9.23
N GLN A 2 14.12 11.67 -9.10
CA GLN A 2 15.56 11.74 -9.35
C GLN A 2 16.34 10.86 -8.35
N LEU A 3 15.93 10.85 -7.07
CA LEU A 3 16.54 10.04 -6.01
C LEU A 3 16.55 8.54 -6.33
N LYS A 4 15.50 8.02 -6.98
CA LYS A 4 15.43 6.62 -7.43
C LYS A 4 16.41 6.36 -8.59
N LYS A 5 16.55 7.29 -9.54
CA LYS A 5 17.50 7.16 -10.65
C LYS A 5 18.94 7.16 -10.16
N ASP A 6 19.20 7.90 -9.10
CA ASP A 6 20.51 8.00 -8.46
C ASP A 6 20.78 6.87 -7.43
N ASN A 7 19.88 5.88 -7.33
CA ASN A 7 19.96 4.74 -6.41
C ASN A 7 20.08 5.12 -4.92
N LEU A 8 19.50 6.26 -4.52
CA LEU A 8 19.44 6.71 -3.13
C LEU A 8 18.15 6.29 -2.42
N MET A 9 17.20 5.70 -3.16
CA MET A 9 15.89 5.31 -2.66
C MET A 9 15.31 4.18 -3.51
N ASP A 10 14.83 3.14 -2.83
CA ASP A 10 14.03 2.07 -3.44
C ASP A 10 12.55 2.41 -3.46
N ALA A 11 11.81 1.77 -4.36
CA ALA A 11 10.36 1.92 -4.46
C ALA A 11 9.71 0.55 -4.42
N VAL A 12 8.72 0.41 -3.54
CA VAL A 12 7.89 -0.78 -3.40
C VAL A 12 6.44 -0.45 -3.71
N ALA A 13 5.72 -1.41 -4.28
CA ALA A 13 4.29 -1.35 -4.47
C ALA A 13 3.63 -2.38 -3.57
N ILE A 14 2.68 -1.95 -2.74
CA ILE A 14 1.92 -2.80 -1.83
C ILE A 14 0.50 -2.90 -2.38
N LYS A 15 -0.06 -4.10 -2.40
CA LYS A 15 -1.44 -4.31 -2.85
C LYS A 15 -2.41 -3.78 -1.80
N GLN A 16 -3.57 -3.32 -2.23
CA GLN A 16 -4.55 -2.72 -1.33
C GLN A 16 -5.01 -3.68 -0.23
N LEU A 17 -5.27 -4.95 -0.56
CA LEU A 17 -5.64 -5.93 0.48
C LEU A 17 -4.53 -6.17 1.50
N GLU A 18 -3.27 -6.17 1.05
CA GLU A 18 -2.10 -6.34 1.92
C GLU A 18 -1.93 -5.14 2.88
N SER A 19 -2.18 -3.92 2.39
CA SER A 19 -2.09 -2.73 3.25
C SER A 19 -3.18 -2.74 4.34
N PHE A 20 -4.42 -3.13 4.01
CA PHE A 20 -5.49 -3.24 5.02
C PHE A 20 -5.25 -4.36 6.04
N GLU A 21 -4.68 -5.50 5.62
CA GLU A 21 -4.25 -6.55 6.55
C GLU A 21 -3.20 -6.01 7.54
N ALA A 22 -2.17 -5.33 7.03
CA ALA A 22 -1.12 -4.73 7.83
C ALA A 22 -1.65 -3.66 8.79
N ALA A 23 -2.56 -2.81 8.32
CA ALA A 23 -3.19 -1.79 9.15
C ALA A 23 -4.05 -2.37 10.27
N THR A 24 -4.80 -3.45 9.98
CA THR A 24 -5.63 -4.13 10.98
C THR A 24 -4.76 -4.71 12.09
N LEU A 25 -3.66 -5.38 11.72
CA LEU A 25 -2.69 -5.89 12.68
C LEU A 25 -2.07 -4.76 13.52
N PHE A 26 -1.67 -3.67 12.88
CA PHE A 26 -1.10 -2.52 13.57
C PHE A 26 -2.08 -1.88 14.56
N ALA A 27 -3.34 -1.72 14.18
CA ALA A 27 -4.37 -1.18 15.07
C ALA A 27 -4.63 -2.09 16.27
N GLN A 28 -4.61 -3.41 16.08
CA GLN A 28 -4.75 -4.38 17.16
C GLN A 28 -3.55 -4.40 18.13
N ALA A 29 -2.34 -4.16 17.61
CA ALA A 29 -1.11 -4.18 18.41
C ALA A 29 -0.84 -2.85 19.12
N GLU A 30 -1.03 -1.72 18.43
CA GLU A 30 -0.60 -0.38 18.87
C GLU A 30 -1.76 0.52 19.30
N GLY A 31 -3.02 0.11 19.04
CA GLY A 31 -4.22 0.85 19.43
C GLY A 31 -4.54 2.09 18.59
N ILE A 32 -3.81 2.31 17.49
CA ILE A 32 -4.04 3.42 16.56
C ILE A 32 -4.58 2.87 15.25
N ILE A 33 -5.73 3.38 14.80
CA ILE A 33 -6.27 3.07 13.47
C ILE A 33 -5.54 3.98 12.46
N PRO A 34 -4.67 3.44 11.59
CA PRO A 34 -3.93 4.25 10.62
C PRO A 34 -4.82 4.66 9.44
N ALA A 35 -4.45 5.71 8.73
CA ALA A 35 -5.10 6.02 7.45
C ALA A 35 -4.77 4.93 6.40
N PRO A 36 -5.66 4.66 5.41
CA PRO A 36 -5.38 3.71 4.32
C PRO A 36 -4.08 4.00 3.55
N GLU A 37 -3.67 5.26 3.42
CA GLU A 37 -2.39 5.64 2.81
C GLU A 37 -1.21 5.23 3.69
N SER A 38 -1.31 5.48 5.00
CA SER A 38 -0.30 5.06 5.99
C SER A 38 -0.15 3.54 6.07
N ALA A 39 -1.24 2.80 5.82
CA ALA A 39 -1.26 1.35 5.80
C ALA A 39 -0.20 0.75 4.87
N HIS A 40 0.12 1.41 3.76
CA HIS A 40 1.14 0.96 2.81
C HIS A 40 2.55 1.03 3.42
N ALA A 41 2.85 2.09 4.17
CA ALA A 41 4.13 2.22 4.89
C ALA A 41 4.24 1.21 6.03
N ILE A 42 3.14 0.96 6.74
CA ILE A 42 3.06 -0.06 7.80
C ILE A 42 3.32 -1.46 7.22
N ALA A 43 2.71 -1.80 6.08
CA ALA A 43 2.93 -3.08 5.42
C ALA A 43 4.40 -3.28 5.04
N ALA A 44 5.03 -2.26 4.45
CA ALA A 44 6.45 -2.29 4.13
C ALA A 44 7.33 -2.45 5.39
N ALA A 45 7.01 -1.71 6.46
CA ALA A 45 7.75 -1.82 7.73
C ALA A 45 7.62 -3.22 8.38
N ILE A 46 6.43 -3.83 8.32
CA ILE A 46 6.21 -5.19 8.81
C ILE A 46 7.01 -6.21 7.98
N LYS A 47 7.08 -6.02 6.65
CA LYS A 47 7.88 -6.87 5.78
C LYS A 47 9.37 -6.81 6.14
N GLU A 48 9.92 -5.61 6.28
CA GLU A 48 11.29 -5.37 6.74
C GLU A 48 11.57 -6.00 8.11
N ALA A 49 10.61 -5.91 9.04
CA ALA A 49 10.73 -6.53 10.36
C ALA A 49 10.75 -8.07 10.29
N LYS A 50 9.96 -8.68 9.41
CA LYS A 50 9.96 -10.13 9.16
C LYS A 50 11.29 -10.58 8.54
N GLU A 51 11.80 -9.85 7.55
CA GLU A 51 13.09 -10.13 6.92
C GLU A 51 14.25 -10.04 7.92
N ALA A 52 14.28 -8.99 8.76
CA ALA A 52 15.27 -8.86 9.82
C ALA A 52 15.21 -10.02 10.82
N LYS A 53 13.99 -10.47 11.18
CA LYS A 53 13.80 -11.63 12.06
C LYS A 53 14.33 -12.92 11.43
N GLU A 54 14.06 -13.15 10.14
CA GLU A 54 14.56 -14.33 9.40
C GLU A 54 16.09 -14.32 9.29
N ALA A 55 16.69 -13.15 9.10
CA ALA A 55 18.15 -12.97 9.08
C ALA A 55 18.79 -13.04 10.49
N GLY A 56 17.99 -13.01 11.56
CA GLY A 56 18.49 -12.96 12.95
C GLY A 56 19.12 -11.62 13.32
N GLU A 57 18.78 -10.55 12.61
CA GLU A 57 19.35 -9.21 12.79
C GLU A 57 18.44 -8.32 13.64
N LYS A 58 19.04 -7.50 14.50
CA LYS A 58 18.33 -6.41 15.16
C LYS A 58 18.34 -5.18 14.25
N ARG A 59 17.20 -4.88 13.63
CA ARG A 59 17.01 -3.71 12.75
C ARG A 59 16.12 -2.67 13.43
N VAL A 60 16.51 -1.40 13.35
CA VAL A 60 15.65 -0.27 13.72
C VAL A 60 14.99 0.24 12.44
N ILE A 61 13.66 0.23 12.40
CA ILE A 61 12.87 0.62 11.23
C ILE A 61 12.08 1.87 11.60
N LEU A 62 12.36 2.98 10.92
CA LEU A 62 11.58 4.21 11.02
C LEU A 62 10.64 4.28 9.82
N PHE A 63 9.35 4.44 10.08
CA PHE A 63 8.36 4.71 9.05
C PHE A 63 7.52 5.92 9.44
N ASN A 64 6.90 6.56 8.44
CA ASN A 64 6.04 7.71 8.67
C ASN A 64 4.57 7.27 8.76
N LEU A 65 3.97 7.41 9.94
CA LEU A 65 2.52 7.32 10.12
C LEU A 65 1.91 8.67 9.73
N SER A 66 1.54 8.82 8.46
CA SER A 66 1.12 10.10 7.88
C SER A 66 -0.26 10.59 8.35
N GLY A 67 -1.12 9.72 8.86
CA GLY A 67 -2.45 10.08 9.34
C GLY A 67 -3.20 8.96 10.04
N HIS A 68 -4.33 9.30 10.67
CA HIS A 68 -5.25 8.37 11.33
C HIS A 68 -6.45 8.04 10.43
N GLY A 69 -7.01 6.84 10.56
CA GLY A 69 -8.12 6.34 9.75
C GLY A 69 -9.52 6.61 10.31
N LEU A 70 -9.67 7.48 11.32
CA LEU A 70 -10.95 7.72 12.02
C LEU A 70 -12.09 8.16 11.08
N ILE A 71 -11.77 8.83 9.97
CA ILE A 71 -12.74 9.27 8.97
C ILE A 71 -12.80 8.35 7.73
N ASP A 72 -11.95 7.32 7.69
CA ASP A 72 -11.81 6.36 6.60
C ASP A 72 -12.47 5.01 6.94
N MET A 73 -13.32 5.00 7.97
CA MET A 73 -13.96 3.77 8.47
C MET A 73 -14.78 3.05 7.40
N ALA A 74 -15.37 3.77 6.44
CA ALA A 74 -16.08 3.16 5.32
C ALA A 74 -15.17 2.24 4.48
N ALA A 75 -13.88 2.58 4.34
CA ALA A 75 -12.92 1.73 3.61
C ALA A 75 -12.55 0.48 4.42
N TYR A 76 -12.43 0.61 5.74
CA TYR A 76 -12.26 -0.54 6.64
C TYR A 76 -13.48 -1.46 6.64
N ASP A 77 -14.70 -0.90 6.63
CA ASP A 77 -15.93 -1.68 6.56
C ASP A 77 -15.98 -2.50 5.26
N GLN A 78 -15.63 -1.89 4.11
CA GLN A 78 -15.53 -2.61 2.83
C GLN A 78 -14.48 -3.73 2.86
N TYR A 79 -13.33 -3.49 3.51
CA TYR A 79 -12.33 -4.53 3.69
C TYR A 79 -12.87 -5.71 4.52
N PHE A 80 -13.52 -5.43 5.66
CA PHE A 80 -14.06 -6.48 6.53
C PHE A 80 -15.28 -7.20 5.92
N ALA A 81 -16.06 -6.51 5.08
CA ALA A 81 -17.15 -7.11 4.31
C ALA A 81 -16.63 -8.02 3.17
N GLY A 82 -15.36 -7.91 2.79
CA GLY A 82 -14.77 -8.62 1.65
C GLY A 82 -15.10 -7.99 0.30
N ASP A 83 -15.61 -6.76 0.29
CA ASP A 83 -15.96 -6.00 -0.92
C ASP A 83 -14.73 -5.40 -1.60
N LEU A 84 -13.63 -5.27 -0.85
CA LEU A 84 -12.39 -4.72 -1.35
C LEU A 84 -11.63 -5.74 -2.20
N VAL A 85 -11.26 -5.37 -3.41
CA VAL A 85 -10.52 -6.23 -4.34
C VAL A 85 -9.30 -5.50 -4.88
N ASN A 86 -8.22 -6.24 -5.10
CA ASN A 86 -7.07 -5.69 -5.83
C ASN A 86 -7.47 -5.51 -7.29
N HIS A 87 -7.57 -4.28 -7.75
CA HIS A 87 -7.82 -3.97 -9.14
C HIS A 87 -6.50 -3.91 -9.92
N GLU A 88 -6.30 -4.81 -10.86
CA GLU A 88 -5.19 -4.79 -11.81
C GLU A 88 -5.74 -4.46 -13.19
N LEU A 89 -5.22 -3.41 -13.84
CA LEU A 89 -5.59 -3.08 -15.21
C LEU A 89 -4.93 -4.08 -16.15
N SER A 90 -5.72 -4.76 -16.98
CA SER A 90 -5.17 -5.63 -18.02
C SER A 90 -4.54 -4.79 -19.14
N GLN A 91 -3.53 -5.35 -19.80
CA GLN A 91 -2.89 -4.70 -20.95
C GLN A 91 -3.90 -4.41 -22.08
N GLU A 92 -4.90 -5.27 -22.22
CA GLU A 92 -5.99 -5.15 -23.19
C GLU A 92 -6.88 -3.94 -22.88
N GLU A 93 -7.26 -3.73 -21.61
CA GLU A 93 -8.04 -2.56 -21.19
C GLU A 93 -7.26 -1.26 -21.36
N ILE A 94 -5.95 -1.29 -21.05
CA ILE A 94 -5.05 -0.14 -21.27
C ILE A 94 -5.03 0.22 -22.76
N GLN A 95 -4.78 -0.77 -23.64
CA GLN A 95 -4.72 -0.52 -25.08
C GLN A 95 -6.06 -0.04 -25.63
N MET A 96 -7.16 -0.68 -25.23
CA MET A 96 -8.51 -0.25 -25.65
C MET A 96 -8.79 1.20 -25.27
N ASN A 97 -8.37 1.65 -24.10
CA ASN A 97 -8.57 3.03 -23.66
C ASN A 97 -7.66 4.02 -24.39
N ILE A 98 -6.41 3.65 -24.70
CA ILE A 98 -5.50 4.45 -25.52
C ILE A 98 -6.09 4.65 -26.92
N ASP A 99 -6.53 3.55 -27.56
CA ASP A 99 -7.11 3.58 -28.91
C ASP A 99 -8.38 4.45 -28.98
N LYS A 100 -9.13 4.55 -27.89
CA LYS A 100 -10.31 5.42 -27.80
C LYS A 100 -9.94 6.90 -27.75
N ILE A 101 -8.85 7.25 -27.05
CA ILE A 101 -8.38 8.63 -26.96
C ILE A 101 -7.83 9.08 -28.31
N GLU A 102 -7.00 8.27 -28.96
CA GLU A 102 -6.43 8.61 -30.29
C GLU A 102 -7.49 8.79 -31.38
N LYS A 103 -8.65 8.11 -31.27
CA LYS A 103 -9.79 8.27 -32.19
C LYS A 103 -10.65 9.50 -31.93
N GLN A 104 -10.54 10.15 -30.76
CA GLN A 104 -11.27 11.38 -30.45
C GLN A 104 -10.52 12.65 -30.87
N ASP A 105 -9.20 12.55 -31.05
CA ASP A 105 -8.33 13.64 -31.52
C ASP A 105 -8.20 13.70 -33.07
N LEU A 106 -8.94 12.85 -33.80
CA LEU A 106 -9.06 12.81 -35.27
C LEU A 106 -10.46 13.24 -35.73
#